data_AF-A0AAD6YQU4-F1
#
_entry.id   AF-A0AAD6YQU4-F1
#
_cell.length_a   1.000
_cell.length_b   1.000
_cell.length_c   1.000
_cell.angle_alpha   90.00
_cell.angle_beta   90.00
_cell.angle_gamma   90.00
#
_symmetry.space_group_name_H-M   'P 1'
#
loop_
_entity.id
_entity.type
_entity.pdbx_description
1 polymer ?
#
loop_
_entity_poly.entity_id
_entity_poly.type
_entity_poly.pdbx_seq_one_letter_code
_entity_poly.pdbx_strand_id
1 'polypeptide(L)'
;MGYGKSGLRHITTLQLLNFLRLAALLKRDIDLAQPASQDSRVAPAHLPESVSLFLSRATGLLLEDVPALWSVFKEEVWVIETDSERAQLEETTFRMYGWPLGITSLTVYPPTMVCTTADCPKSSVLKRAEQRQVVVYTLAHGARPAWSVHLACSHCRTNYHNNFSVHAGMRTYYPGVPDLIQVGEHQFAELKLVNMWISSMLLGWFSATNCAKLYDLALSDRAKLETGGWQFGLKLTPNHIWDGFVIKSLLDDCSQCTT
;
A
#
# COMPACT_ATOMS: atom_id res chain seq x y z
N MET A 1 33.60 -19.31 25.67
CA MET A 1 32.35 -19.55 24.91
C MET A 1 32.40 -18.69 23.67
N GLY A 2 32.74 -19.29 22.53
CA GLY A 2 32.92 -18.58 21.26
C GLY A 2 31.59 -18.34 20.58
N TYR A 3 31.23 -17.08 20.37
CA TYR A 3 30.20 -16.70 19.42
C TYR A 3 30.76 -16.88 18.02
N GLY A 4 30.27 -17.90 17.31
CA GLY A 4 30.66 -18.18 15.93
C GLY A 4 30.25 -17.03 15.01
N LYS A 5 31.25 -16.27 14.55
CA LYS A 5 31.16 -15.45 13.34
C LYS A 5 31.19 -16.38 12.12
N SER A 6 30.09 -17.07 11.86
CA SER A 6 29.89 -17.90 10.68
C SER A 6 28.50 -17.61 10.13
N GLY A 7 28.37 -16.90 9.01
CA GLY A 7 27.04 -16.74 8.41
C GLY A 7 26.87 -15.70 7.31
N LEU A 8 27.91 -15.33 6.55
CA LEU A 8 27.76 -14.53 5.32
C LEU A 8 28.74 -15.04 4.26
N ARG A 9 28.72 -16.34 3.96
CA ARG A 9 29.54 -16.90 2.89
C ARG A 9 28.65 -17.14 1.67
N HIS A 10 29.01 -16.51 0.54
CA HIS A 10 28.35 -16.61 -0.77
C HIS A 10 27.07 -15.76 -1.00
N ILE A 11 27.01 -14.53 -0.49
CA ILE A 11 25.98 -13.56 -0.90
C ILE A 11 26.51 -12.72 -2.06
N THR A 12 25.77 -12.70 -3.18
CA THR A 12 26.14 -11.87 -4.34
C THR A 12 25.70 -10.42 -4.13
N THR A 13 26.38 -9.48 -4.81
CA THR A 13 26.01 -8.06 -4.79
C THR A 13 24.57 -7.83 -5.25
N LEU A 14 24.10 -8.60 -6.25
CA LEU A 14 22.73 -8.48 -6.75
C LEU A 14 21.70 -8.89 -5.68
N GLN A 15 21.94 -9.97 -4.95
CA GLN A 15 21.07 -10.41 -3.86
C GLN A 15 20.99 -9.36 -2.76
N LEU A 16 22.13 -8.78 -2.38
CA LEU A 16 22.18 -7.71 -1.40
C LEU A 16 21.39 -6.48 -1.86
N LEU A 17 21.61 -6.00 -3.09
CA LEU A 17 20.88 -4.85 -3.63
C LEU A 17 19.37 -5.08 -3.68
N ASN A 18 18.95 -6.29 -4.09
CA ASN A 18 17.53 -6.66 -4.11
C ASN A 18 16.96 -6.75 -2.69
N PHE A 19 17.71 -7.29 -1.73
CA PHE A 19 17.31 -7.33 -0.32
C PHE A 19 17.03 -5.93 0.21
N LEU A 20 17.97 -4.99 0.03
CA LEU A 20 17.83 -3.61 0.49
C LEU A 20 16.61 -2.94 -0.14
N ARG A 21 16.46 -3.09 -1.47
CA ARG A 21 15.36 -2.50 -2.23
C ARG A 21 14.00 -3.04 -1.78
N LEU A 22 13.84 -4.35 -1.71
CA LEU A 22 12.57 -4.99 -1.36
C LEU A 22 12.21 -4.74 0.10
N ALA A 23 13.17 -4.76 1.01
CA ALA A 23 12.93 -4.45 2.42
C ALA A 23 12.49 -2.98 2.59
N ALA A 24 13.07 -2.05 1.83
CA ALA A 24 12.69 -0.64 1.88
C ALA A 24 11.23 -0.42 1.42
N LEU A 25 10.73 -1.21 0.47
CA LEU A 25 9.34 -1.15 0.02
C LEU A 25 8.34 -1.59 1.11
N LEU A 26 8.80 -2.38 2.08
CA LEU A 26 7.96 -3.00 3.11
C LEU A 26 8.05 -2.31 4.47
N LYS A 27 8.64 -1.12 4.57
CA LYS A 27 8.82 -0.42 5.86
C LYS A 27 7.54 -0.30 6.68
N ARG A 28 6.42 0.05 6.03
CA ARG A 28 5.14 0.19 6.72
C ARG A 28 4.59 -1.15 7.21
N ASP A 29 4.74 -2.21 6.42
CA ASP A 29 4.33 -3.56 6.81
C ASP A 29 5.21 -4.10 7.95
N ILE A 30 6.52 -3.83 7.87
CA ILE A 30 7.50 -4.13 8.92
C ILE A 30 7.13 -3.41 10.21
N ASP A 31 6.90 -2.09 10.17
CA ASP A 31 6.53 -1.29 11.35
C ASP A 31 5.20 -1.74 11.93
N LEU A 32 4.18 -2.00 11.10
CA LEU A 32 2.84 -2.38 11.56
C LEU A 32 2.87 -3.66 12.41
N ALA A 33 3.74 -4.60 12.07
CA ALA A 33 3.90 -5.86 12.79
C ALA A 33 4.70 -5.73 14.11
N GLN A 34 5.30 -4.56 14.40
CA GLN A 34 6.03 -4.32 15.64
C GLN A 34 5.09 -3.96 16.81
N PRO A 35 5.54 -4.16 18.06
CA PRO A 35 4.82 -3.69 19.24
C PRO A 35 4.50 -2.18 19.18
N ALA A 36 3.44 -1.75 19.87
CA ALA A 36 3.03 -0.35 19.89
C ALA A 36 4.06 0.60 20.57
N SER A 37 5.03 0.05 21.29
CA SER A 37 6.16 0.78 21.88
C SER A 37 7.30 1.06 20.90
N GLN A 38 7.29 0.44 19.71
CA GLN A 38 8.30 0.69 18.69
C GLN A 38 8.16 2.11 18.13
N ASP A 39 9.26 2.85 18.10
CA ASP A 39 9.35 4.12 17.37
C ASP A 39 9.45 3.85 15.87
N SER A 40 8.49 4.37 15.10
CA SER A 40 8.43 4.22 13.64
C SER A 40 9.57 4.95 12.91
N ARG A 41 10.30 5.84 13.59
CA ARG A 41 11.45 6.56 13.03
C ARG A 41 12.73 5.73 13.04
N VAL A 42 12.75 4.62 13.78
CA VAL A 42 13.92 3.78 13.99
C VAL A 42 13.68 2.38 13.43
N ALA A 43 14.68 1.83 12.75
CA ALA A 43 14.58 0.49 12.18
C ALA A 43 14.41 -0.56 13.30
N PRO A 44 13.37 -1.41 13.25
CA PRO A 44 13.13 -2.39 14.30
C PRO A 44 14.25 -3.43 14.38
N ALA A 45 14.44 -4.00 15.57
CA ALA A 45 15.47 -5.01 15.81
C ALA A 45 15.23 -6.31 15.01
N HIS A 46 13.97 -6.65 14.75
CA HIS A 46 13.59 -7.91 14.13
C HIS A 46 12.58 -7.69 13.01
N LEU A 47 12.73 -8.48 11.94
CA LEU A 47 11.77 -8.55 10.86
C LEU A 47 10.61 -9.48 11.23
N PRO A 48 9.38 -9.21 10.74
CA PRO A 48 8.31 -10.18 10.77
C PRO A 48 8.68 -11.45 9.99
N GLU A 49 8.12 -12.59 10.39
CA GLU A 49 8.39 -13.88 9.74
C GLU A 49 7.97 -13.87 8.26
N SER A 50 6.80 -13.33 7.95
CA SER A 50 6.30 -13.21 6.56
C SER A 50 7.25 -12.37 5.69
N VAL A 51 7.77 -11.27 6.21
CA VAL A 51 8.75 -10.42 5.51
C VAL A 51 10.08 -11.15 5.34
N SER A 52 10.54 -11.88 6.35
CA SER A 52 11.79 -12.65 6.28
C SER A 52 11.70 -13.76 5.22
N LEU A 53 10.58 -14.49 5.19
CA LEU A 53 10.30 -15.50 4.18
C LEU A 53 10.20 -14.90 2.77
N PHE A 54 9.54 -13.76 2.63
CA PHE A 54 9.46 -13.05 1.36
C PHE A 54 10.84 -12.65 0.85
N LEU A 55 11.64 -11.96 1.68
CA LEU A 55 12.97 -11.48 1.29
C LEU A 55 13.89 -12.64 0.92
N SER A 56 13.88 -13.73 1.69
CA SER A 56 14.64 -14.95 1.37
C SER A 56 14.25 -15.50 0.00
N ARG A 57 12.96 -15.72 -0.26
CA ARG A 57 12.48 -16.31 -1.53
C ARG A 57 12.71 -15.40 -2.73
N ALA A 58 12.43 -14.10 -2.58
CA ALA A 58 12.53 -13.11 -3.65
C ALA A 58 13.97 -12.84 -4.09
N THR A 59 14.94 -13.00 -3.18
CA THR A 59 16.36 -12.79 -3.46
C THR A 59 17.14 -14.09 -3.65
N GLY A 60 16.56 -15.24 -3.32
CA GLY A 60 17.27 -16.52 -3.30
C GLY A 60 18.30 -16.63 -2.17
N LEU A 61 18.20 -15.78 -1.14
CA LEU A 61 19.01 -15.90 0.09
C LEU A 61 18.50 -17.05 0.95
N LEU A 62 19.40 -17.69 1.72
CA LEU A 62 18.97 -18.62 2.75
C LEU A 62 18.22 -17.86 3.85
N LEU A 63 17.16 -18.46 4.38
CA LEU A 63 16.33 -17.82 5.40
C LEU A 63 17.13 -17.49 6.67
N GLU A 64 18.16 -18.30 6.99
CA GLU A 64 19.06 -18.09 8.12
C GLU A 64 19.98 -16.87 7.97
N ASP A 65 20.26 -16.43 6.74
CA ASP A 65 21.10 -15.25 6.47
C ASP A 65 20.31 -13.94 6.60
N VAL A 66 18.99 -13.99 6.48
CA VAL A 66 18.12 -12.79 6.50
C VAL A 66 18.23 -11.98 7.80
N PRO A 67 18.16 -12.59 9.01
CA PRO A 67 18.36 -11.85 10.26
C PRO A 67 19.76 -11.20 10.36
N ALA A 68 20.80 -11.88 9.87
CA ALA A 68 22.16 -11.35 9.88
C ALA A 68 22.26 -10.12 8.96
N LEU A 69 21.74 -10.20 7.74
CA LEU A 69 21.68 -9.06 6.82
C LEU A 69 20.86 -7.90 7.38
N TRP A 70 19.68 -8.19 7.95
CA TRP A 70 18.86 -7.16 8.59
C TRP A 70 19.63 -6.45 9.71
N SER A 71 20.32 -7.21 10.58
CA SER A 71 21.09 -6.63 11.68
C SER A 71 22.18 -5.65 11.22
N VAL A 72 22.74 -5.87 10.03
CA VAL A 72 23.79 -5.04 9.44
C VAL A 72 23.22 -3.84 8.70
N PHE A 73 22.15 -4.02 7.92
CA PHE A 73 21.69 -3.04 6.93
C PHE A 73 20.34 -2.37 7.25
N LYS A 74 19.73 -2.66 8.39
CA LYS A 74 18.39 -2.14 8.72
C LYS A 74 18.32 -0.61 8.71
N GLU A 75 19.37 0.08 9.14
CA GLU A 75 19.38 1.55 9.20
C GLU A 75 19.45 2.14 7.80
N GLU A 76 20.26 1.56 6.92
CA GLU A 76 20.32 1.91 5.49
C GLU A 76 18.97 1.66 4.83
N VAL A 77 18.36 0.49 5.08
CA VAL A 77 17.01 0.21 4.58
C VAL A 77 16.05 1.30 5.06
N TRP A 78 16.08 1.69 6.32
CA TRP A 78 15.14 2.63 6.92
C TRP A 78 15.23 4.06 6.37
N VAL A 79 16.38 4.47 5.82
CA VAL A 79 16.55 5.79 5.19
C VAL A 79 16.34 5.80 3.67
N ILE A 80 16.34 4.65 2.99
CA ILE A 80 16.07 4.60 1.54
C ILE A 80 14.68 5.16 1.22
N GLU A 81 14.62 6.24 0.44
CA GLU A 81 13.35 6.72 -0.11
C GLU A 81 12.87 5.76 -1.19
N THR A 82 11.64 5.28 -1.02
CA THR A 82 10.97 4.44 -1.99
C THR A 82 9.90 5.24 -2.70
N ASP A 83 10.03 5.35 -4.01
CA ASP A 83 8.92 5.81 -4.84
C ASP A 83 8.07 4.61 -5.29
N SER A 84 6.76 4.84 -5.37
CA SER A 84 5.75 3.98 -5.94
C SER A 84 6.17 3.36 -7.28
N GLU A 85 6.85 4.12 -8.15
CA GLU A 85 7.36 3.66 -9.45
C GLU A 85 8.38 2.53 -9.32
N ARG A 86 9.24 2.57 -8.30
CA ARG A 86 10.24 1.53 -8.07
C ARG A 86 9.62 0.26 -7.49
N ALA A 87 8.51 0.37 -6.77
CA ALA A 87 7.74 -0.77 -6.29
C ALA A 87 7.07 -1.53 -7.45
N GLN A 88 6.72 -0.81 -8.52
CA GLN A 88 5.97 -1.32 -9.67
C GLN A 88 6.79 -2.27 -10.56
N LEU A 89 8.11 -2.08 -10.66
CA LEU A 89 8.99 -2.98 -11.44
C LEU A 89 9.10 -4.40 -10.83
N GLU A 90 8.74 -4.55 -9.55
CA GLU A 90 8.88 -5.80 -8.80
C GLU A 90 7.57 -6.61 -8.72
N GLU A 91 6.52 -6.23 -9.47
CA GLU A 91 5.18 -6.84 -9.37
C GLU A 91 5.20 -8.37 -9.54
N THR A 92 6.02 -8.89 -10.45
CA THR A 92 6.16 -10.34 -10.67
C THR A 92 6.76 -11.04 -9.46
N THR A 93 7.74 -10.40 -8.81
CA THR A 93 8.40 -10.89 -7.59
C THR A 93 7.40 -10.95 -6.43
N PHE A 94 6.64 -9.87 -6.23
CA PHE A 94 5.60 -9.80 -5.21
C PHE A 94 4.47 -10.78 -5.47
N ARG A 95 4.03 -10.94 -6.71
CA ARG A 95 3.02 -11.91 -7.08
C ARG A 95 3.46 -13.34 -6.76
N MET A 96 4.69 -13.69 -7.12
CA MET A 96 5.20 -15.06 -6.96
C MET A 96 5.48 -15.41 -5.49
N TYR A 97 6.10 -14.49 -4.74
CA TYR A 97 6.61 -14.79 -3.40
C TYR A 97 5.90 -14.05 -2.27
N GLY A 98 5.31 -12.89 -2.56
CA GLY A 98 4.68 -12.00 -1.57
C GLY A 98 3.21 -12.30 -1.34
N TRP A 99 2.40 -12.49 -2.39
CA TRP A 99 0.94 -12.66 -2.25
C TRP A 99 0.55 -13.83 -1.34
N PRO A 100 1.20 -15.02 -1.41
CA PRO A 100 0.90 -16.12 -0.48
C PRO A 100 1.17 -15.79 0.99
N LEU A 101 1.96 -14.74 1.25
CA LEU A 101 2.35 -14.25 2.58
C LEU A 101 1.59 -12.98 2.98
N GLY A 102 0.61 -12.54 2.19
CA GLY A 102 -0.14 -11.31 2.44
C GLY A 102 0.66 -10.02 2.13
N ILE A 103 1.64 -10.09 1.23
CA ILE A 103 2.52 -8.97 0.89
C ILE A 103 2.34 -8.58 -0.59
N THR A 104 2.15 -7.30 -0.88
CA THR A 104 2.07 -6.74 -2.24
C THR A 104 3.10 -5.62 -2.42
N SER A 105 3.38 -5.28 -3.67
CA SER A 105 4.20 -4.14 -4.07
C SER A 105 3.55 -2.79 -3.71
N LEU A 106 2.24 -2.78 -3.50
CA LEU A 106 1.45 -1.62 -3.14
C LEU A 106 0.53 -1.98 -1.98
N THR A 107 0.62 -1.23 -0.88
CA THR A 107 -0.28 -1.33 0.25
C THR A 107 -0.86 0.05 0.55
N VAL A 108 -2.18 0.16 0.54
CA VAL A 108 -2.93 1.36 0.85
C VAL A 108 -3.12 1.43 2.36
N TYR A 109 -2.80 2.57 2.94
CA TYR A 109 -2.87 2.79 4.38
C TYR A 109 -3.61 4.09 4.68
N PRO A 110 -4.16 4.27 5.90
CA PRO A 110 -4.59 5.57 6.37
C PRO A 110 -3.41 6.55 6.42
N PRO A 111 -3.69 7.86 6.31
CA PRO A 111 -2.66 8.90 6.37
C PRO A 111 -2.06 9.07 7.77
N THR A 112 -2.73 8.55 8.81
CA THR A 112 -2.26 8.58 10.20
C THR A 112 -2.08 7.17 10.75
N MET A 113 -1.05 7.00 11.56
CA MET A 113 -0.80 5.78 12.35
C MET A 113 -1.14 5.99 13.83
N VAL A 114 -1.65 7.16 14.23
CA VAL A 114 -2.07 7.49 15.60
C VAL A 114 -3.55 7.88 15.63
N CYS A 115 -4.16 7.82 16.80
CA CYS A 115 -5.54 8.27 16.96
C CYS A 115 -5.61 9.79 16.86
N THR A 116 -6.43 10.31 15.95
CA THR A 116 -6.68 11.76 15.77
C THR A 116 -8.07 12.20 16.24
N THR A 117 -8.90 11.27 16.71
CA THR A 117 -10.19 11.60 17.33
C THR A 117 -9.99 12.50 18.54
N ALA A 118 -10.74 13.61 18.59
CA ALA A 118 -10.79 14.51 19.73
C ALA A 118 -11.10 13.74 21.03
N ASP A 119 -10.50 14.19 22.13
CA ASP A 119 -10.71 13.66 23.49
C ASP A 119 -10.34 12.18 23.70
N CYS A 120 -9.70 11.53 22.72
CA CYS A 120 -9.18 10.19 22.90
C CYS A 120 -7.82 10.24 23.64
N PRO A 121 -7.68 9.61 24.82
CA PRO A 121 -6.43 9.61 25.58
C PRO A 121 -5.32 8.75 24.95
N LYS A 122 -5.61 8.01 23.86
CA LYS A 122 -4.62 7.15 23.21
C LYS A 122 -3.67 7.97 22.35
N SER A 123 -2.44 8.12 22.81
CA SER A 123 -1.34 8.74 22.07
C SER A 123 -0.41 7.74 21.36
N SER A 124 -0.54 6.44 21.65
CA SER A 124 0.32 5.41 21.05
C SER A 124 -0.11 5.02 19.63
N VAL A 125 0.85 4.47 18.89
CA VAL A 125 0.66 4.00 17.51
C VAL A 125 -0.44 2.94 17.45
N LEU A 126 -1.29 3.04 16.43
CA LEU A 126 -2.35 2.11 16.13
C LEU A 126 -1.76 0.86 15.46
N LYS A 127 -1.79 -0.27 16.18
CA LYS A 127 -1.32 -1.56 15.67
C LYS A 127 -2.46 -2.57 15.42
N ARG A 128 -3.69 -2.27 15.87
CA ARG A 128 -4.85 -3.10 15.54
C ARG A 128 -5.24 -2.82 14.09
N ALA A 129 -4.91 -3.74 13.21
CA ALA A 129 -5.14 -3.62 11.78
C ALA A 129 -6.06 -4.71 11.24
N GLU A 130 -6.87 -4.35 10.25
CA GLU A 130 -7.54 -5.28 9.36
C GLU A 130 -6.97 -5.08 7.96
N GLN A 131 -6.61 -6.16 7.27
CA GLN A 131 -6.11 -6.10 5.90
C GLN A 131 -7.13 -6.71 4.95
N ARG A 132 -7.40 -6.03 3.84
CA ARG A 132 -8.29 -6.51 2.78
C ARG A 132 -7.58 -6.46 1.44
N GLN A 133 -7.79 -7.47 0.61
CA GLN A 133 -7.35 -7.38 -0.79
C GLN A 133 -8.18 -6.31 -1.48
N VAL A 134 -7.54 -5.55 -2.36
CA VAL A 134 -8.18 -4.49 -3.15
C VAL A 134 -7.56 -4.45 -4.54
N VAL A 135 -8.13 -3.63 -5.41
CA VAL A 135 -7.60 -3.30 -6.72
C VAL A 135 -7.35 -1.81 -6.79
N VAL A 136 -6.17 -1.41 -7.24
CA VAL A 136 -5.80 -0.02 -7.48
C VAL A 136 -5.67 0.21 -8.98
N TYR A 137 -6.50 1.08 -9.53
CA TYR A 137 -6.43 1.51 -10.92
C TYR A 137 -5.40 2.62 -11.06
N THR A 138 -4.38 2.36 -11.86
CA THR A 138 -3.27 3.30 -12.09
C THR A 138 -3.21 3.72 -13.55
N LEU A 139 -2.79 4.96 -13.79
CA LEU A 139 -2.68 5.51 -15.14
C LEU A 139 -1.56 4.84 -15.95
N ALA A 140 -0.41 4.58 -15.32
CA ALA A 140 0.79 4.13 -16.02
C ALA A 140 0.94 2.59 -16.07
N HIS A 141 0.36 1.86 -15.12
CA HIS A 141 0.62 0.42 -14.93
C HIS A 141 -0.64 -0.43 -14.93
N GLY A 142 -1.78 0.16 -15.30
CA GLY A 142 -3.06 -0.53 -15.31
C GLY A 142 -3.58 -0.86 -13.92
N ALA A 143 -4.49 -1.84 -13.88
CA ALA A 143 -5.14 -2.27 -12.65
C ALA A 143 -4.20 -3.19 -11.86
N ARG A 144 -4.01 -2.93 -10.56
CA ARG A 144 -3.02 -3.62 -9.74
C ARG A 144 -3.64 -4.20 -8.47
N PRO A 145 -3.33 -5.46 -8.13
CA PRO A 145 -3.57 -6.04 -6.82
C PRO A 145 -2.83 -5.26 -5.73
N ALA A 146 -3.50 -4.99 -4.63
CA ALA A 146 -2.92 -4.30 -3.48
C ALA A 146 -3.64 -4.70 -2.19
N TRP A 147 -3.00 -4.54 -1.05
CA TRP A 147 -3.68 -4.64 0.24
C TRP A 147 -4.16 -3.25 0.70
N SER A 148 -5.33 -3.18 1.33
CA SER A 148 -5.79 -2.01 2.07
C SER A 148 -5.77 -2.33 3.56
N VAL A 149 -5.05 -1.52 4.31
CA VAL A 149 -4.95 -1.60 5.76
C VAL A 149 -5.94 -0.63 6.38
N HIS A 150 -6.79 -1.12 7.28
CA HIS A 150 -7.61 -0.29 8.15
C HIS A 150 -7.07 -0.36 9.57
N LEU A 151 -6.91 0.79 10.22
CA LEU A 151 -6.41 0.85 11.59
C LEU A 151 -7.54 1.16 12.56
N ALA A 152 -7.58 0.47 13.69
CA ALA A 152 -8.62 0.67 14.69
C ALA A 152 -8.02 1.17 16.01
N CYS A 153 -8.61 2.23 16.56
CA CYS A 153 -8.29 2.68 17.91
C CYS A 153 -8.95 1.74 18.93
N SER A 154 -8.14 1.10 19.78
CA SER A 154 -8.62 0.22 20.84
C SER A 154 -9.38 0.95 21.95
N HIS A 155 -9.26 2.27 22.04
CA HIS A 155 -9.88 3.07 23.10
C HIS A 155 -11.22 3.68 22.64
N CYS A 156 -11.18 4.59 21.65
CA CYS A 156 -12.38 5.27 21.15
C CYS A 156 -13.12 4.51 20.04
N ARG A 157 -12.61 3.34 19.60
CA ARG A 157 -13.19 2.49 18.54
C ARG A 157 -13.34 3.17 17.18
N THR A 158 -12.60 4.25 16.92
CA THR A 158 -12.51 4.85 15.58
C THR A 158 -11.76 3.92 14.65
N ASN A 159 -12.33 3.70 13.46
CA ASN A 159 -11.70 2.95 12.37
C ASN A 159 -11.19 3.94 11.32
N TYR A 160 -9.91 3.87 11.01
CA TYR A 160 -9.21 4.72 10.06
C TYR A 160 -9.05 3.93 8.75
N HIS A 161 -9.60 4.48 7.67
CA HIS A 161 -9.44 4.01 6.30
C HIS A 161 -8.48 4.95 5.55
N ASN A 162 -8.27 4.69 4.26
CA ASN A 162 -7.42 5.52 3.40
C ASN A 162 -7.91 6.98 3.25
N ASN A 163 -9.21 7.16 2.96
CA ASN A 163 -9.76 8.49 2.64
C ASN A 163 -10.57 9.13 3.77
N PHE A 164 -10.99 8.33 4.74
CA PHE A 164 -11.85 8.76 5.83
C PHE A 164 -11.60 7.95 7.10
N SER A 165 -12.13 8.43 8.21
CA SER A 165 -12.29 7.68 9.44
C SER A 165 -13.78 7.50 9.75
N VAL A 166 -14.10 6.49 10.54
CA VAL A 166 -15.45 6.21 11.03
C VAL A 166 -15.42 6.18 12.54
N HIS A 167 -16.15 7.10 13.16
CA HIS A 167 -16.33 7.17 14.61
C HIS A 167 -17.83 7.28 14.93
N ALA A 168 -18.32 6.42 15.82
CA ALA A 168 -19.74 6.37 16.20
C ALA A 168 -20.72 6.29 15.00
N GLY A 169 -20.34 5.56 13.94
CA GLY A 169 -21.13 5.45 12.70
C GLY A 169 -21.04 6.65 11.76
N MET A 170 -20.40 7.74 12.17
CA MET A 170 -20.19 8.93 11.35
C MET A 170 -18.88 8.82 10.57
N ARG A 171 -18.96 8.97 9.25
CA ARG A 171 -17.79 9.03 8.36
C ARG A 171 -17.28 10.46 8.27
N THR A 172 -15.98 10.65 8.52
CA THR A 172 -15.29 11.94 8.39
C THR A 172 -14.12 11.79 7.43
N TYR A 173 -14.13 12.52 6.32
CA TYR A 173 -13.05 12.54 5.35
C TYR A 173 -11.85 13.33 5.88
N TYR A 174 -10.64 12.91 5.54
CA TYR A 174 -9.44 13.66 5.90
C TYR A 174 -9.34 14.94 5.06
N PRO A 175 -8.67 15.99 5.57
CA PRO A 175 -8.44 17.20 4.79
C PRO A 175 -7.55 16.93 3.57
N GLY A 176 -7.83 17.67 2.49
CA GLY A 176 -7.11 17.55 1.21
C GLY A 176 -7.58 16.41 0.33
N VAL A 177 -7.03 16.34 -0.88
CA VAL A 177 -7.33 15.28 -1.86
C VAL A 177 -6.20 14.24 -1.83
N PRO A 178 -6.49 12.96 -1.52
CA PRO A 178 -5.49 11.91 -1.44
C PRO A 178 -5.08 11.39 -2.82
N ASP A 179 -3.85 10.86 -2.92
CA ASP A 179 -3.31 10.31 -4.17
C ASP A 179 -4.07 9.10 -4.69
N LEU A 180 -4.70 8.34 -3.78
CA LEU A 180 -5.58 7.22 -4.10
C LEU A 180 -6.97 7.50 -3.55
N ILE A 181 -7.99 7.50 -4.41
CA ILE A 181 -9.39 7.67 -4.04
C ILE A 181 -10.07 6.30 -4.03
N GLN A 182 -10.73 5.95 -2.93
CA GLN A 182 -11.56 4.75 -2.83
C GLN A 182 -12.85 4.95 -3.63
N VAL A 183 -12.95 4.26 -4.77
CA VAL A 183 -14.06 4.36 -5.75
C VAL A 183 -15.00 3.14 -5.70
N GLY A 184 -14.85 2.32 -4.68
CA GLY A 184 -15.66 1.12 -4.41
C GLY A 184 -15.21 0.50 -3.10
N GLU A 185 -15.90 -0.56 -2.64
CA GLU A 185 -15.53 -1.19 -1.36
C GLU A 185 -14.10 -1.74 -1.38
N HIS A 186 -13.68 -2.31 -2.51
CA HIS A 186 -12.38 -2.94 -2.69
C HIS A 186 -11.62 -2.34 -3.88
N GLN A 187 -11.97 -1.11 -4.28
CA GLN A 187 -11.46 -0.48 -5.49
C GLN A 187 -10.97 0.93 -5.20
N PHE A 188 -9.76 1.23 -5.67
CA PHE A 188 -9.10 2.52 -5.55
C PHE A 188 -8.67 3.00 -6.93
N ALA A 189 -8.64 4.31 -7.14
CA ALA A 189 -8.13 4.92 -8.36
C ALA A 189 -7.13 6.01 -8.00
N GLU A 190 -6.04 6.10 -8.75
CA GLU A 190 -5.11 7.22 -8.64
C GLU A 190 -5.79 8.55 -8.96
N LEU A 191 -5.46 9.60 -8.22
CA LEU A 191 -5.99 10.95 -8.44
C LEU A 191 -5.73 11.44 -9.87
N LYS A 192 -4.52 11.19 -10.40
CA LYS A 192 -4.18 11.53 -11.80
C LYS A 192 -5.05 10.79 -12.82
N LEU A 193 -5.45 9.57 -12.52
CA LEU A 193 -6.33 8.78 -13.36
C LEU A 193 -7.77 9.31 -13.30
N VAL A 194 -8.26 9.67 -12.11
CA VAL A 194 -9.56 10.34 -11.92
C VAL A 194 -9.59 11.66 -12.69
N ASN A 195 -8.53 12.47 -12.60
CA ASN A 195 -8.41 13.73 -13.36
C ASN A 195 -8.43 13.51 -14.88
N MET A 196 -7.80 12.44 -15.37
CA MET A 196 -7.88 12.06 -16.77
C MET A 196 -9.32 11.75 -17.17
N TRP A 197 -10.05 10.95 -16.39
CA TRP A 197 -11.46 10.65 -16.68
C TRP A 197 -12.31 11.92 -16.73
N ILE A 198 -12.16 12.82 -15.76
CA ILE A 198 -12.88 14.10 -15.72
C ILE A 198 -12.59 14.91 -16.99
N SER A 199 -11.31 15.02 -17.37
CA SER A 199 -10.90 15.74 -18.57
C SER A 199 -11.47 15.10 -19.84
N SER A 200 -11.47 13.76 -19.93
CA SER A 200 -12.08 13.04 -21.05
C SER A 200 -13.59 13.24 -21.13
N MET A 201 -14.29 13.28 -20.00
CA MET A 201 -15.74 13.53 -19.98
C MET A 201 -16.07 14.98 -20.35
N LEU A 202 -15.32 15.96 -19.83
CA LEU A 202 -15.56 17.39 -20.07
C LEU A 202 -15.15 17.84 -21.48
N LEU A 203 -13.97 17.44 -21.94
CA LEU A 203 -13.38 17.94 -23.20
C LEU A 203 -13.59 16.97 -24.36
N GLY A 204 -13.53 15.67 -24.07
CA GLY A 204 -13.68 14.61 -25.06
C GLY A 204 -15.12 14.16 -25.27
N TRP A 205 -16.07 14.61 -24.43
CA TRP A 205 -17.46 14.15 -24.43
C TRP A 205 -17.60 12.64 -24.18
N PHE A 206 -16.66 12.07 -23.42
CA PHE A 206 -16.69 10.65 -23.10
C PHE A 206 -17.82 10.40 -22.09
N SER A 207 -18.54 9.30 -22.25
CA SER A 207 -19.34 8.77 -21.16
C SER A 207 -18.43 8.05 -20.13
N ALA A 208 -18.91 7.86 -18.91
CA ALA A 208 -18.23 7.01 -17.93
C ALA A 208 -17.96 5.60 -18.47
N THR A 209 -18.90 5.06 -19.27
CA THR A 209 -18.72 3.78 -19.97
C THR A 209 -17.58 3.80 -20.97
N ASN A 210 -17.43 4.89 -21.74
CA ASN A 210 -16.30 5.03 -22.66
C ASN A 210 -14.98 5.18 -21.92
N CYS A 211 -14.94 5.89 -20.78
CA CYS A 211 -13.75 5.98 -19.94
C CYS A 211 -13.33 4.60 -19.40
N ALA A 212 -14.29 3.84 -18.87
CA ALA A 212 -14.03 2.48 -18.37
C ALA A 212 -13.51 1.55 -19.49
N LYS A 213 -14.15 1.57 -20.67
CA LYS A 213 -13.70 0.80 -21.85
C LYS A 213 -12.32 1.23 -22.34
N LEU A 214 -12.04 2.54 -22.40
CA LEU A 214 -10.72 3.05 -22.79
C LEU A 214 -9.65 2.51 -21.85
N TYR A 215 -9.88 2.62 -20.53
CA TYR A 215 -8.95 2.11 -19.54
C TYR A 215 -8.73 0.60 -19.72
N ASP A 216 -9.81 -0.16 -19.87
CA ASP A 216 -9.75 -1.60 -20.04
C ASP A 216 -8.97 -2.02 -21.29
N LEU A 217 -9.13 -1.29 -22.41
CA LEU A 217 -8.51 -1.61 -23.70
C LEU A 217 -7.07 -1.11 -23.82
N ALA A 218 -6.78 0.08 -23.29
CA ALA A 218 -5.52 0.77 -23.53
C ALA A 218 -4.56 0.74 -22.32
N LEU A 219 -5.07 0.60 -21.09
CA LEU A 219 -4.29 0.82 -19.88
C LEU A 219 -4.21 -0.41 -18.96
N SER A 220 -5.24 -1.26 -18.93
CA SER A 220 -5.43 -2.27 -17.88
C SER A 220 -4.41 -3.43 -17.86
N ASP A 221 -3.54 -3.60 -18.88
CA ASP A 221 -2.58 -4.71 -19.06
C ASP A 221 -3.07 -6.07 -18.47
N ARG A 222 -4.31 -6.46 -18.84
CA ARG A 222 -5.06 -7.56 -18.18
C ARG A 222 -4.35 -8.91 -18.25
N ALA A 223 -3.62 -9.15 -19.33
CA ALA A 223 -2.98 -10.43 -19.60
C ALA A 223 -1.99 -10.85 -18.50
N LYS A 224 -1.42 -9.90 -17.76
CA LYS A 224 -0.43 -10.18 -16.71
C LYS A 224 -1.00 -10.61 -15.37
N LEU A 225 -2.29 -10.43 -15.09
CA LEU A 225 -2.78 -10.51 -13.70
C LEU A 225 -3.97 -11.45 -13.45
N GLU A 226 -4.71 -11.83 -14.50
CA GLU A 226 -5.86 -12.76 -14.36
C GLU A 226 -5.46 -14.18 -13.88
N THR A 227 -4.16 -14.52 -13.92
CA THR A 227 -3.63 -15.85 -13.60
C THR A 227 -3.15 -16.02 -12.15
N GLY A 228 -3.36 -15.03 -11.27
CA GLY A 228 -2.66 -14.93 -9.98
C GLY A 228 -3.41 -15.35 -8.71
N GLY A 229 -4.67 -15.77 -8.81
CA GLY A 229 -5.48 -16.15 -7.64
C GLY A 229 -5.91 -14.98 -6.75
N TRP A 230 -5.87 -13.74 -7.25
CA TRP A 230 -6.41 -12.57 -6.55
C TRP A 230 -7.94 -12.61 -6.55
N GLN A 231 -8.58 -12.31 -5.41
CA GLN A 231 -10.03 -12.53 -5.28
C GLN A 231 -10.89 -11.54 -6.10
N PHE A 232 -10.35 -10.35 -6.38
CA PHE A 232 -11.08 -9.28 -7.06
C PHE A 232 -10.68 -9.17 -8.53
N GLY A 233 -11.71 -9.05 -9.38
CA GLY A 233 -11.52 -8.78 -10.80
C GLY A 233 -10.94 -7.39 -11.04
N LEU A 234 -10.12 -7.27 -12.08
CA LEU A 234 -9.42 -6.03 -12.44
C LEU A 234 -10.23 -5.12 -13.38
N LYS A 235 -11.48 -5.47 -13.66
CA LYS A 235 -12.33 -4.73 -14.57
C LYS A 235 -12.76 -3.41 -13.96
N LEU A 236 -12.52 -2.31 -14.66
CA LEU A 236 -13.04 -1.00 -14.27
C LEU A 236 -14.50 -0.88 -14.71
N THR A 237 -15.35 -0.30 -13.87
CA THR A 237 -16.78 -0.13 -14.18
C THR A 237 -17.14 1.35 -14.29
N PRO A 238 -18.23 1.71 -15.00
CA PRO A 238 -18.70 3.10 -15.07
C PRO A 238 -19.01 3.69 -13.68
N ASN A 239 -19.47 2.87 -12.73
CA ASN A 239 -19.75 3.32 -11.37
C ASN A 239 -18.48 3.80 -10.67
N HIS A 240 -17.36 3.08 -10.82
CA HIS A 240 -16.08 3.52 -10.25
C HIS A 240 -15.63 4.88 -10.81
N ILE A 241 -15.92 5.17 -12.09
CA ILE A 241 -15.62 6.48 -12.70
C ILE A 241 -16.44 7.58 -12.04
N TRP A 242 -17.76 7.35 -11.90
CA TRP A 242 -18.67 8.31 -11.26
C TRP A 242 -18.34 8.52 -9.79
N ASP A 243 -18.07 7.45 -9.04
CA ASP A 243 -17.67 7.53 -7.63
C ASP A 243 -16.36 8.32 -7.49
N GLY A 244 -15.38 8.09 -8.37
CA GLY A 244 -14.15 8.89 -8.42
C GLY A 244 -14.40 10.38 -8.64
N PHE A 245 -15.26 10.73 -9.61
CA PHE A 245 -15.63 12.12 -9.86
C PHE A 245 -16.35 12.77 -8.68
N VAL A 246 -17.37 12.09 -8.12
CA VAL A 246 -18.18 12.63 -7.01
C VAL A 246 -17.32 12.82 -5.77
N ILE A 247 -16.55 11.80 -5.38
CA ILE A 247 -15.71 11.87 -4.19
C ILE A 247 -14.65 12.96 -4.36
N LYS A 248 -13.98 13.03 -5.51
CA LYS A 248 -13.02 14.10 -5.77
C LYS A 248 -13.66 15.49 -5.64
N SER A 249 -14.82 15.70 -6.25
CA SER A 249 -15.52 16.98 -6.23
C SER A 249 -15.89 17.41 -4.81
N LEU A 250 -16.35 16.46 -3.98
CA LEU A 250 -16.65 16.72 -2.55
C LEU A 250 -15.41 17.08 -1.75
N LEU A 251 -14.27 16.42 -2.02
CA LEU A 251 -13.01 16.71 -1.34
C LEU A 251 -12.44 18.07 -1.76
N ASP A 252 -12.55 18.44 -3.04
CA ASP A 252 -12.15 19.76 -3.54
C ASP A 252 -12.98 20.88 -2.89
N ASP A 253 -14.31 20.73 -2.84
CA ASP A 253 -15.22 21.70 -2.25
C ASP A 253 -14.96 21.90 -0.75
N CYS A 254 -14.76 20.81 -0.02
CA CYS A 254 -14.38 20.85 1.40
C CYS A 254 -13.04 21.56 1.62
N SER A 255 -12.07 21.34 0.73
CA SER A 255 -10.76 22.00 0.81
C SER A 255 -10.84 23.50 0.53
N GLN A 256 -11.80 23.96 -0.30
CA GLN A 256 -12.02 25.38 -0.57
C GLN A 256 -12.77 26.09 0.57
N CYS A 257 -13.66 25.38 1.28
CA CYS A 257 -14.39 25.95 2.42
C CYS A 257 -13.52 26.16 3.68
N THR A 258 -12.30 25.60 3.71
CA THR A 258 -11.38 25.70 4.85
C THR A 258 -10.30 26.78 4.69
N THR A 259 -10.27 27.47 3.54
CA THR A 259 -9.48 28.69 3.26
C THR A 259 -10.33 29.95 3.37
#